data_AF-A0ABD3E8Y0-F1
#
_entry.id   AF-A0ABD3E8Y0-F1
#
_cell.length_a   1.000
_cell.length_b   1.000
_cell.length_c   1.000
_cell.angle_alpha   90.00
_cell.angle_beta   90.00
_cell.angle_gamma   90.00
#
_symmetry.space_group_name_H-M   'P 1'
#
loop_
_entity.id
_entity.type
_entity.pdbx_description
1 polymer ?
#
loop_
_entity_poly.entity_id
_entity_poly.type
_entity_poly.pdbx_seq_one_letter_code
_entity_poly.pdbx_strand_id
1 'polypeptide(L)'
;MKLSFTSTLIFLFCFILPTISQANNSTKSQASTSGSSTTNFRNTETHKIVTHELIDEICKDATTIVCIVTLSKYIDKPLTTTLSGVMGLAENQANMTRVKISGLYKKTKDKNMKSMYKTCEKNYANAMSQLHKANKPKVKSVFGHAWEAIREVKDSCHTSLTHHMSITSSDDLDDLAQDNRKFEDLCAIILAICPAL
;
A
#
# COMPACT_ATOMS: atom_id res chain seq x y z
N MET A 1 35.04 20.67 -38.74
CA MET A 1 34.99 21.15 -37.34
C MET A 1 34.55 19.98 -36.46
N LYS A 2 35.46 19.39 -35.70
CA LYS A 2 35.22 18.30 -34.73
C LYS A 2 35.34 18.94 -33.34
N LEU A 3 34.35 18.75 -32.49
CA LEU A 3 34.43 19.09 -31.06
C LEU A 3 34.24 17.80 -30.27
N SER A 4 35.36 17.37 -29.68
CA SER A 4 35.46 16.32 -28.67
C SER A 4 35.15 16.94 -27.31
N PHE A 5 34.27 16.31 -26.53
CA PHE A 5 34.12 16.58 -25.10
C PHE A 5 34.22 15.26 -24.35
N THR A 6 35.41 15.00 -23.82
CA THR A 6 35.65 14.08 -22.71
C THR A 6 35.28 14.80 -21.42
N SER A 7 34.33 14.27 -20.64
CA SER A 7 34.14 14.69 -19.25
C SER A 7 34.03 13.47 -18.36
N THR A 8 35.15 13.21 -17.69
CA THR A 8 35.36 12.34 -16.55
C THR A 8 34.37 12.72 -15.44
N LEU A 9 33.61 11.77 -14.91
CA LEU A 9 32.94 11.94 -13.62
C LEU A 9 33.20 10.71 -12.74
N ILE A 10 34.10 10.95 -11.80
CA ILE A 10 34.53 10.09 -10.70
C ILE A 10 33.40 10.07 -9.68
N PHE A 11 32.79 8.91 -9.42
CA PHE A 11 31.96 8.71 -8.24
C PHE A 11 32.68 7.80 -7.25
N LEU A 12 33.37 8.45 -6.31
CA LEU A 12 33.84 7.87 -5.06
C LEU A 12 32.62 7.64 -4.15
N PHE A 13 32.14 6.40 -4.07
CA PHE A 13 31.25 5.98 -2.98
C PHE A 13 32.10 5.36 -1.87
N CYS A 14 32.36 6.15 -0.82
CA CYS A 14 32.84 5.67 0.46
C CYS A 14 31.73 4.84 1.14
N PHE A 15 31.81 3.52 1.02
CA PHE A 15 31.06 2.60 1.87
C PHE A 15 31.71 2.57 3.26
N ILE A 16 31.15 3.34 4.18
CA ILE A 16 31.42 3.20 5.62
C ILE A 16 30.56 2.02 6.10
N LEU A 17 31.20 0.88 6.35
CA LEU A 17 30.62 -0.28 7.04
C LEU A 17 30.72 -0.06 8.56
N PRO A 18 29.61 0.02 9.31
CA PRO A 18 29.65 -0.25 10.74
C PRO A 18 29.63 -1.77 11.00
N THR A 19 30.57 -2.16 11.85
CA THR A 19 30.92 -3.48 12.36
C THR A 19 29.78 -4.24 13.04
N ILE A 20 29.64 -5.53 12.71
CA ILE A 20 28.85 -6.50 13.47
C ILE A 20 29.68 -6.94 14.69
N SER A 21 29.27 -6.52 15.89
CA SER A 21 29.86 -6.99 17.15
C SER A 21 29.14 -8.27 17.63
N GLN A 22 29.98 -9.26 17.93
CA GLN A 22 29.78 -10.52 18.66
C GLN A 22 28.47 -10.72 19.45
N ALA A 23 27.84 -11.87 19.19
CA ALA A 23 27.06 -12.60 20.18
C ALA A 23 28.00 -13.35 21.13
N ASN A 24 27.83 -13.16 22.44
CA ASN A 24 28.46 -13.98 23.47
C ASN A 24 27.38 -14.57 24.37
N ASN A 25 27.36 -15.89 24.46
CA ASN A 25 26.49 -16.66 25.36
C ASN A 25 26.87 -16.40 26.82
N SER A 26 25.90 -16.29 27.72
CA SER A 26 25.87 -17.11 28.95
C SER A 26 24.61 -16.92 29.79
N THR A 27 24.09 -18.09 30.15
CA THR A 27 23.06 -18.49 31.11
C THR A 27 23.14 -17.79 32.47
N LYS A 28 21.98 -17.48 33.07
CA LYS A 28 21.69 -17.76 34.50
C LYS A 28 20.20 -17.56 34.83
N SER A 29 19.57 -18.65 35.25
CA SER A 29 18.29 -18.65 35.96
C SER A 29 18.48 -18.16 37.40
N GLN A 30 17.52 -17.41 37.94
CA GLN A 30 17.17 -17.46 39.36
C GLN A 30 15.75 -16.91 39.60
N ALA A 31 15.04 -17.58 40.50
CA ALA A 31 13.64 -17.40 40.84
C ALA A 31 13.45 -16.55 42.10
N SER A 32 12.20 -16.06 42.27
CA SER A 32 11.53 -15.65 43.52
C SER A 32 11.96 -14.27 44.08
N THR A 33 11.14 -13.39 44.66
CA THR A 33 9.80 -13.48 45.28
C THR A 33 9.20 -12.06 45.41
N SER A 34 7.87 -11.95 45.31
CA SER A 34 6.96 -11.03 46.02
C SER A 34 7.36 -9.56 46.29
N GLY A 35 6.60 -8.63 45.71
CA GLY A 35 6.59 -7.23 46.15
C GLY A 35 5.61 -6.38 45.34
N SER A 36 4.40 -6.23 45.87
CA SER A 36 3.34 -5.32 45.45
C SER A 36 3.83 -4.00 44.84
N SER A 37 3.43 -3.73 43.60
CA SER A 37 3.07 -2.39 43.14
C SER A 37 2.25 -2.50 41.86
N THR A 38 0.97 -2.26 42.05
CA THR A 38 -0.07 -1.96 41.08
C THR A 38 0.42 -0.90 40.10
N THR A 39 1.08 -1.33 39.02
CA THR A 39 1.06 -0.56 37.79
C THR A 39 -0.03 -1.18 36.93
N ASN A 40 -1.24 -0.65 37.10
CA ASN A 40 -2.18 -0.67 36.00
C ASN A 40 -1.45 0.02 34.85
N PHE A 41 -0.83 -0.79 33.98
CA PHE A 41 -0.41 -0.37 32.65
C PHE A 41 -1.72 -0.07 31.93
N ARG A 42 -2.27 1.10 32.23
CA ARG A 42 -3.36 1.70 31.50
C ARG A 42 -2.73 1.94 30.14
N ASN A 43 -2.98 1.00 29.24
CA ASN A 43 -2.71 1.13 27.83
C ASN A 43 -3.64 2.27 27.36
N THR A 44 -3.26 3.51 27.68
CA THR A 44 -3.81 4.70 27.05
C THR A 44 -3.14 4.75 25.69
N GLU A 45 -3.48 3.76 24.86
CA GLU A 45 -3.38 3.88 23.42
C GLU A 45 -4.35 5.01 23.10
N THR A 46 -3.84 6.24 23.15
CA THR A 46 -4.59 7.44 22.81
C THR A 46 -5.10 7.19 21.40
N HIS A 47 -6.41 6.92 21.29
CA HIS A 47 -7.07 6.79 20.00
C HIS A 47 -6.90 8.14 19.30
N LYS A 48 -5.85 8.27 18.49
CA LYS A 48 -5.59 9.47 17.69
C LYS A 48 -6.86 9.76 16.90
N ILE A 49 -7.40 10.95 17.06
CA ILE A 49 -8.56 11.42 16.32
C ILE A 49 -8.06 12.10 15.06
N VAL A 50 -8.76 11.89 13.95
CA VAL A 50 -8.46 12.57 12.69
C VAL A 50 -8.81 14.04 12.79
N THR A 51 -7.79 14.91 12.70
CA THR A 51 -7.90 16.37 12.60
C THR A 51 -7.30 16.85 11.29
N HIS A 52 -7.48 18.13 10.95
CA HIS A 52 -6.85 18.71 9.75
C HIS A 52 -5.31 18.63 9.81
N GLU A 53 -4.72 18.88 10.98
CA GLU A 53 -3.26 18.81 11.16
C GLU A 53 -2.75 17.38 10.97
N LEU A 54 -3.48 16.38 11.46
CA LEU A 54 -3.11 14.97 11.26
C LEU A 54 -3.26 14.55 9.78
N ILE A 55 -4.27 15.08 9.08
CA ILE A 55 -4.44 14.85 7.64
C ILE A 55 -3.23 15.42 6.88
N ASP A 56 -2.81 16.65 7.19
CA ASP A 56 -1.66 17.28 6.55
C ASP A 56 -0.37 16.49 6.82
N GLU A 57 -0.21 15.95 8.04
CA GLU A 57 0.92 15.08 8.40
C GLU A 57 0.92 13.77 7.58
N ILE A 58 -0.21 13.06 7.54
CA ILE A 58 -0.34 11.78 6.84
C ILE A 58 -0.20 11.96 5.33
N CYS A 59 -0.78 13.01 4.77
CA CYS A 59 -0.81 13.26 3.33
C CYS A 59 0.40 14.03 2.79
N LYS A 60 1.43 14.30 3.61
CA LYS A 60 2.58 15.12 3.21
C LYS A 60 3.38 14.53 2.03
N ASP A 61 3.45 13.20 1.97
CA ASP A 61 4.33 12.46 1.05
C ASP A 61 3.57 11.63 -0.01
N ALA A 62 2.24 11.69 -0.07
CA ALA A 62 1.44 10.87 -0.99
C ALA A 62 0.23 11.63 -1.55
N THR A 63 0.05 11.59 -2.88
CA THR A 63 -1.24 11.77 -3.61
C THR A 63 -2.18 12.79 -2.97
N THR A 64 -1.63 14.00 -2.77
CA THR A 64 -2.06 14.98 -1.77
C THR A 64 -3.55 15.27 -1.79
N ILE A 65 -4.13 15.51 -2.97
CA ILE A 65 -5.56 15.86 -3.06
C ILE A 65 -6.46 14.66 -2.75
N VAL A 66 -6.16 13.48 -3.32
CA VAL A 66 -6.98 12.28 -3.09
C VAL A 66 -6.89 11.83 -1.64
N CYS A 67 -5.70 11.91 -1.04
CA CYS A 67 -5.48 11.65 0.38
C CYS A 67 -6.29 12.60 1.25
N ILE A 68 -6.15 13.92 1.05
CA ILE A 68 -6.85 14.94 1.84
C ILE A 68 -8.37 14.77 1.71
N VAL A 69 -8.90 14.65 0.48
CA VAL A 69 -10.35 14.50 0.24
C VAL A 69 -10.89 13.21 0.85
N THR A 70 -10.09 12.13 0.84
CA THR A 70 -10.51 10.85 1.43
C THR A 70 -10.53 10.94 2.96
N LEU A 71 -9.46 11.43 3.58
CA LEU A 71 -9.36 11.48 5.05
C LEU A 71 -10.27 12.54 5.68
N SER A 72 -10.58 13.63 4.96
CA SER A 72 -11.51 14.67 5.43
C SER A 72 -12.90 14.13 5.75
N LYS A 73 -13.31 13.00 5.15
CA LYS A 73 -14.59 12.32 5.45
C LYS A 73 -14.63 11.65 6.83
N TYR A 74 -13.47 11.56 7.48
CA TYR A 74 -13.29 10.88 8.76
C TYR A 74 -12.85 11.83 9.88
N ILE A 75 -12.93 13.15 9.68
CA ILE A 75 -12.69 14.12 10.75
C ILE A 75 -13.54 13.76 11.99
N ASP A 76 -12.93 13.92 13.16
CA ASP A 76 -13.49 13.55 14.47
C ASP A 76 -13.69 12.04 14.69
N LYS A 77 -13.18 11.18 13.79
CA LYS A 77 -13.17 9.73 13.98
C LYS A 77 -11.82 9.25 14.49
N PRO A 78 -11.77 8.13 15.25
CA PRO A 78 -10.53 7.45 15.57
C PRO A 78 -9.77 7.05 14.30
N LEU A 79 -8.44 7.16 14.33
CA LEU A 79 -7.58 6.77 13.21
C LEU A 79 -7.69 5.28 12.89
N THR A 80 -7.99 4.44 13.89
CA THR A 80 -8.28 3.01 13.70
C THR A 80 -9.58 2.79 12.90
N THR A 81 -10.66 3.51 13.22
CA THR A 81 -11.91 3.50 12.46
C THR A 81 -11.70 4.03 11.04
N THR A 82 -10.88 5.06 10.90
CA THR A 82 -10.51 5.66 9.61
C THR A 82 -9.76 4.64 8.74
N LEU A 83 -8.76 3.96 9.31
CA LEU A 83 -8.03 2.89 8.63
C LEU A 83 -8.97 1.80 8.12
N SER A 84 -9.86 1.27 8.98
CA SER A 84 -10.86 0.28 8.56
C SER A 84 -11.78 0.80 7.46
N GLY A 85 -12.18 2.08 7.52
CA GLY A 85 -12.98 2.74 6.50
C GLY A 85 -12.28 2.79 5.14
N VAL A 86 -11.03 3.25 5.10
CA VAL A 86 -10.23 3.32 3.86
C VAL A 86 -9.93 1.93 3.30
N MET A 87 -9.67 0.94 4.16
CA MET A 87 -9.55 -0.46 3.75
C MET A 87 -10.81 -0.97 3.06
N GLY A 88 -11.99 -0.67 3.62
CA GLY A 88 -13.27 -1.01 2.99
C GLY A 88 -13.45 -0.35 1.62
N LEU A 89 -13.02 0.91 1.45
CA LEU A 89 -13.02 1.59 0.16
C LEU A 89 -12.10 0.89 -0.85
N ALA A 90 -10.90 0.49 -0.44
CA ALA A 90 -9.95 -0.22 -1.28
C ALA A 90 -10.48 -1.60 -1.71
N GLU A 91 -11.07 -2.36 -0.79
CA GLU A 91 -11.70 -3.66 -1.08
C GLU A 91 -12.87 -3.51 -2.06
N ASN A 92 -13.73 -2.51 -1.85
CA ASN A 92 -14.84 -2.26 -2.75
C ASN A 92 -14.36 -1.84 -4.15
N GLN A 93 -13.36 -0.96 -4.24
CA GLN A 93 -12.77 -0.56 -5.52
C GLN A 93 -12.18 -1.78 -6.23
N ALA A 94 -11.40 -2.62 -5.54
CA ALA A 94 -10.85 -3.85 -6.11
C ALA A 94 -11.93 -4.78 -6.66
N ASN A 95 -13.02 -4.97 -5.92
CA ASN A 95 -14.14 -5.80 -6.36
C ASN A 95 -14.84 -5.21 -7.60
N MET A 96 -15.13 -3.90 -7.60
CA MET A 96 -15.75 -3.22 -8.73
C MET A 96 -14.89 -3.34 -10.00
N THR A 97 -13.58 -3.09 -9.89
CA THR A 97 -12.66 -3.23 -11.02
C THR A 97 -12.61 -4.67 -11.52
N ARG A 98 -12.54 -5.66 -10.61
CA ARG A 98 -12.55 -7.08 -10.97
C ARG A 98 -13.81 -7.46 -11.75
N VAL A 99 -14.98 -7.00 -11.32
CA VAL A 99 -16.26 -7.24 -12.02
C VAL A 99 -16.24 -6.60 -13.41
N LYS A 100 -15.71 -5.37 -13.55
CA LYS A 100 -15.53 -4.70 -14.84
C LYS A 100 -14.64 -5.52 -15.77
N ILE A 101 -13.47 -5.95 -15.31
CA ILE A 101 -12.53 -6.80 -16.05
C ILE A 101 -13.21 -8.10 -16.51
N SER A 102 -13.98 -8.75 -15.64
CA SER A 102 -14.73 -9.97 -15.99
C SER A 102 -15.75 -9.72 -17.10
N GLY A 103 -16.40 -8.55 -17.10
CA GLY A 103 -17.27 -8.10 -18.19
C GLY A 103 -16.52 -7.91 -19.51
N LEU A 104 -15.37 -7.27 -19.48
CA LEU A 104 -14.51 -7.05 -20.66
C LEU A 104 -13.96 -8.36 -21.22
N TYR A 105 -13.53 -9.27 -20.34
CA TYR A 105 -13.11 -10.63 -20.71
C TYR A 105 -14.18 -11.36 -21.52
N LYS A 106 -15.45 -11.30 -21.10
CA LYS A 106 -16.57 -11.96 -21.79
C LYS A 106 -16.84 -11.38 -23.18
N LYS A 107 -16.72 -10.06 -23.34
CA LYS A 107 -16.99 -9.34 -24.59
C LYS A 107 -15.84 -9.43 -25.61
N THR A 108 -14.62 -9.63 -25.13
CA THR A 108 -13.42 -9.59 -25.96
C THR A 108 -13.26 -10.85 -26.82
N LYS A 109 -12.96 -10.68 -28.12
CA LYS A 109 -12.65 -11.80 -29.02
C LYS A 109 -11.15 -12.07 -29.14
N ASP A 110 -10.33 -11.04 -28.97
CA ASP A 110 -8.87 -11.14 -28.98
C ASP A 110 -8.36 -12.04 -27.85
N LYS A 111 -7.58 -13.07 -28.22
CA LYS A 111 -7.09 -14.07 -27.26
C LYS A 111 -6.03 -13.52 -26.31
N ASN A 112 -5.20 -12.58 -26.77
CA ASN A 112 -4.14 -11.98 -25.98
C ASN A 112 -4.76 -11.08 -24.90
N MET A 113 -5.68 -10.20 -25.29
CA MET A 113 -6.45 -9.36 -24.37
C MET A 113 -7.27 -10.20 -23.37
N LYS A 114 -7.87 -11.31 -23.80
CA LYS A 114 -8.52 -12.26 -22.87
C LYS A 114 -7.58 -12.83 -21.83
N SER A 115 -6.37 -13.23 -22.24
CA SER A 115 -5.35 -13.74 -21.32
C SER A 115 -4.95 -12.67 -20.28
N MET A 116 -4.80 -11.42 -20.73
CA MET A 116 -4.46 -10.30 -19.87
C MET A 116 -5.58 -9.98 -18.87
N TYR A 117 -6.84 -9.89 -19.33
CA TYR A 117 -7.98 -9.69 -18.44
C TYR A 117 -8.10 -10.80 -17.40
N LYS A 118 -7.86 -12.06 -17.77
CA LYS A 118 -7.87 -13.17 -16.81
C LYS A 118 -6.78 -13.03 -15.74
N THR A 119 -5.59 -12.59 -16.12
CA THR A 119 -4.48 -12.31 -15.18
C THR A 119 -4.83 -11.15 -14.24
N CYS A 120 -5.33 -10.05 -14.80
CA CYS A 120 -5.84 -8.90 -14.05
C CYS A 120 -6.91 -9.32 -13.03
N GLU A 121 -7.91 -10.09 -13.45
CA GLU A 121 -8.99 -10.55 -12.59
C GLU A 121 -8.48 -11.39 -11.42
N LYS A 122 -7.53 -12.30 -11.68
CA LYS A 122 -6.88 -13.12 -10.65
C LYS A 122 -6.13 -12.24 -9.64
N ASN A 123 -5.39 -11.26 -10.10
CA ASN A 123 -4.55 -10.46 -9.22
C ASN A 123 -5.36 -9.45 -8.40
N TYR A 124 -6.46 -8.95 -8.94
CA TYR A 124 -7.45 -8.24 -8.12
C TYR A 124 -8.07 -9.14 -7.03
N ALA A 125 -8.36 -10.42 -7.34
CA ALA A 125 -8.81 -11.36 -6.32
C ALA A 125 -7.74 -11.62 -5.23
N ASN A 126 -6.46 -11.71 -5.62
CA ASN A 126 -5.34 -11.81 -4.67
C ASN A 126 -5.23 -10.55 -3.81
N ALA A 127 -5.28 -9.36 -4.41
CA ALA A 127 -5.22 -8.08 -3.70
C ALA A 127 -6.34 -7.96 -2.66
N MET A 128 -7.58 -8.35 -3.02
CA MET A 128 -8.69 -8.44 -2.06
C MET A 128 -8.38 -9.41 -0.92
N SER A 129 -7.80 -10.57 -1.21
CA SER A 129 -7.38 -11.54 -0.18
C SER A 129 -6.35 -10.94 0.77
N GLN A 130 -5.40 -10.15 0.26
CA GLN A 130 -4.42 -9.44 1.09
C GLN A 130 -5.09 -8.39 1.99
N LEU A 131 -5.98 -7.55 1.43
CA LEU A 131 -6.72 -6.56 2.22
C LEU A 131 -7.58 -7.21 3.32
N HIS A 132 -8.21 -8.35 3.02
CA HIS A 132 -8.95 -9.10 4.05
C HIS A 132 -8.05 -9.61 5.18
N LYS A 133 -6.83 -10.08 4.84
CA LYS A 133 -5.82 -10.48 5.85
C LYS A 133 -5.28 -9.29 6.63
N ALA A 134 -5.22 -8.11 6.02
CA ALA A 134 -4.85 -6.86 6.66
C ALA A 134 -5.82 -6.47 7.78
N ASN A 135 -7.08 -6.93 7.73
CA ASN A 135 -8.11 -6.58 8.71
C ASN A 135 -7.92 -7.26 10.10
N LYS A 136 -6.73 -7.81 10.35
CA LYS A 136 -6.30 -8.41 11.63
C LYS A 136 -5.59 -7.36 12.50
N PRO A 137 -5.64 -7.47 13.84
CA PRO A 137 -5.39 -6.35 14.78
C PRO A 137 -3.94 -5.86 14.91
N LYS A 138 -3.03 -6.16 13.97
CA LYS A 138 -1.62 -5.75 14.06
C LYS A 138 -1.27 -4.80 12.92
N VAL A 139 -0.98 -3.53 13.24
CA VAL A 139 -0.64 -2.47 12.27
C VAL A 139 0.50 -2.88 11.31
N LYS A 140 1.56 -3.53 11.80
CA LYS A 140 2.63 -4.08 10.94
C LYS A 140 2.11 -5.09 9.91
N SER A 141 1.08 -5.85 10.27
CA SER A 141 0.42 -6.79 9.36
C SER A 141 -0.40 -6.04 8.31
N VAL A 142 -1.07 -4.95 8.69
CA VAL A 142 -1.84 -4.10 7.77
C VAL A 142 -0.92 -3.54 6.68
N PHE A 143 0.21 -2.94 7.09
CA PHE A 143 1.18 -2.36 6.16
C PHE A 143 1.67 -3.37 5.13
N GLY A 144 2.13 -4.55 5.60
CA GLY A 144 2.67 -5.58 4.70
C GLY A 144 1.64 -6.11 3.70
N HIS A 145 0.40 -6.31 4.14
CA HIS A 145 -0.67 -6.79 3.25
C HIS A 145 -1.17 -5.72 2.29
N ALA A 146 -1.26 -4.45 2.70
CA ALA A 146 -1.62 -3.35 1.81
C ALA A 146 -0.55 -3.13 0.73
N TRP A 147 0.74 -3.23 1.10
CA TRP A 147 1.84 -3.19 0.15
C TRP A 147 1.77 -4.33 -0.87
N GLU A 148 1.52 -5.56 -0.41
CA GLU A 148 1.36 -6.71 -1.28
C GLU A 148 0.17 -6.56 -2.23
N ALA A 149 -0.95 -6.00 -1.75
CA ALA A 149 -2.13 -5.73 -2.57
C ALA A 149 -1.84 -4.76 -3.73
N ILE A 150 -1.05 -3.71 -3.49
CA ILE A 150 -0.57 -2.80 -4.55
C ILE A 150 0.25 -3.58 -5.58
N ARG A 151 1.22 -4.39 -5.10
CA ARG A 151 2.14 -5.14 -5.97
C ARG A 151 1.39 -6.06 -6.94
N GLU A 152 0.41 -6.81 -6.43
CA GLU A 152 -0.43 -7.71 -7.24
C GLU A 152 -1.08 -6.97 -8.43
N VAL A 153 -1.64 -5.77 -8.20
CA VAL A 153 -2.34 -4.99 -9.24
C VAL A 153 -1.36 -4.27 -10.17
N LYS A 154 -0.32 -3.63 -9.63
CA LYS A 154 0.63 -2.81 -10.39
C LYS A 154 1.45 -3.64 -11.38
N ASP A 155 1.98 -4.78 -10.94
CA ASP A 155 2.87 -5.60 -11.77
C ASP A 155 2.13 -6.27 -12.92
N SER A 156 0.83 -6.47 -12.80
CA SER A 156 0.09 -7.32 -13.72
C SER A 156 -0.96 -6.62 -14.55
N CYS A 157 -1.65 -5.63 -13.98
CA CYS A 157 -2.81 -5.05 -14.62
C CYS A 157 -2.49 -3.65 -15.14
N HIS A 158 -1.73 -2.86 -14.38
CA HIS A 158 -1.21 -1.60 -14.89
C HIS A 158 -0.17 -1.82 -16.00
N THR A 159 0.89 -2.61 -15.74
CA THR A 159 1.97 -2.81 -16.72
C THR A 159 1.50 -3.53 -18.00
N SER A 160 0.73 -4.62 -17.87
CA SER A 160 0.27 -5.37 -19.05
C SER A 160 -0.71 -4.56 -19.90
N LEU A 161 -1.69 -3.89 -19.29
CA LEU A 161 -2.69 -3.13 -20.06
C LEU A 161 -2.10 -1.85 -20.66
N THR A 162 -1.17 -1.17 -19.98
CA THR A 162 -0.53 0.05 -20.50
C THR A 162 0.28 -0.21 -21.77
N HIS A 163 0.95 -1.36 -21.87
CA HIS A 163 1.63 -1.74 -23.11
C HIS A 163 0.65 -1.87 -24.29
N HIS A 164 -0.54 -2.44 -24.07
CA HIS A 164 -1.56 -2.56 -25.11
C HIS A 164 -2.34 -1.28 -25.40
N MET A 165 -2.54 -0.39 -24.40
CA MET A 165 -3.15 0.94 -24.59
C MET A 165 -2.37 1.79 -25.60
N SER A 166 -1.03 1.68 -25.60
CA SER A 166 -0.18 2.39 -26.56
C SER A 166 -0.42 1.97 -28.03
N ILE A 167 -1.08 0.82 -28.23
CA ILE A 167 -1.34 0.21 -29.55
C ILE A 167 -2.81 0.36 -29.93
N THR A 168 -3.73 0.35 -28.96
CA THR A 168 -5.17 0.47 -29.15
C THR A 168 -5.78 1.38 -28.09
N SER A 169 -6.19 2.59 -28.49
CA SER A 169 -6.98 3.47 -27.62
C SER A 169 -8.42 2.97 -27.56
N SER A 170 -8.92 2.67 -26.37
CA SER A 170 -10.33 2.37 -26.15
C SER A 170 -10.76 2.90 -24.79
N ASP A 171 -11.94 3.50 -24.71
CA ASP A 171 -12.50 4.05 -23.47
C ASP A 171 -12.49 3.03 -22.32
N ASP A 172 -12.76 1.74 -22.63
CA ASP A 172 -12.73 0.64 -21.65
C ASP A 172 -11.37 0.48 -20.96
N LEU A 173 -10.28 0.72 -21.70
CA LEU A 173 -8.92 0.63 -21.17
C LEU A 173 -8.61 1.85 -20.30
N ASP A 174 -8.92 3.06 -20.75
CA ASP A 174 -8.69 4.28 -19.96
C ASP A 174 -9.43 4.24 -18.63
N ASP A 175 -10.67 3.75 -18.63
CA ASP A 175 -11.47 3.46 -17.45
C ASP A 175 -10.78 2.48 -16.49
N LEU A 176 -10.20 1.40 -17.00
CA LEU A 176 -9.44 0.45 -16.19
C LEU A 176 -8.16 1.06 -15.63
N ALA A 177 -7.46 1.90 -16.39
CA ALA A 177 -6.28 2.60 -15.88
C ALA A 177 -6.65 3.53 -14.72
N GLN A 178 -7.80 4.22 -14.81
CA GLN A 178 -8.29 5.07 -13.74
C GLN A 178 -8.68 4.25 -12.50
N ASP A 179 -9.34 3.12 -12.69
CA ASP A 179 -9.68 2.21 -11.60
C ASP A 179 -8.43 1.64 -10.90
N ASN A 180 -7.38 1.31 -11.66
CA ASN A 180 -6.08 0.87 -11.13
C ASN A 180 -5.44 1.98 -10.28
N ARG A 181 -5.35 3.21 -10.81
CA ARG A 181 -4.80 4.37 -10.08
C ARG A 181 -5.56 4.64 -8.79
N LYS A 182 -6.89 4.62 -8.84
CA LYS A 182 -7.72 4.85 -7.66
C LYS A 182 -7.52 3.78 -6.58
N PHE A 183 -7.35 2.51 -6.98
CA PHE A 183 -7.01 1.45 -6.04
C PHE A 183 -5.62 1.68 -5.41
N GLU A 184 -4.62 2.03 -6.21
CA GLU A 184 -3.27 2.35 -5.72
C GLU A 184 -3.28 3.54 -4.75
N ASP A 185 -4.03 4.61 -5.07
CA ASP A 185 -4.17 5.78 -4.20
C ASP A 185 -4.76 5.39 -2.83
N LEU A 186 -5.82 4.58 -2.82
CA LEU A 186 -6.44 4.10 -1.57
C LEU A 186 -5.47 3.26 -0.74
N CYS A 187 -4.70 2.37 -1.38
CA CYS A 187 -3.68 1.60 -0.68
C CYS A 187 -2.51 2.46 -0.20
N ALA A 188 -2.11 3.49 -0.95
CA ALA A 188 -1.09 4.45 -0.51
C ALA A 188 -1.55 5.20 0.75
N ILE A 189 -2.82 5.61 0.82
CA ILE A 189 -3.40 6.22 2.03
C ILE A 189 -3.36 5.25 3.21
N ILE A 190 -3.69 3.97 3.00
CA ILE A 190 -3.57 2.93 4.05
C ILE A 190 -2.14 2.85 4.59
N LEU A 191 -1.15 2.83 3.69
CA LEU A 191 0.27 2.77 4.07
C LEU A 191 0.72 4.02 4.81
N ALA A 192 0.18 5.20 4.47
CA ALA A 192 0.47 6.45 5.14
C ALA A 192 -0.17 6.56 6.54
N ILE A 193 -1.35 5.96 6.75
CA ILE A 193 -2.00 5.89 8.07
C ILE A 193 -1.22 4.98 9.02
N CYS A 194 -0.69 3.85 8.54
CA CYS A 194 -0.03 2.84 9.39
C CYS A 194 1.06 3.39 10.34
N PRO A 195 2.04 4.22 9.92
CA PRO A 195 3.03 4.79 10.83
C PRO A 195 2.47 5.87 11.76
N ALA A 196 1.28 6.41 11.48
CA ALA A 196 0.62 7.40 12.31
C ALA A 196 -0.23 6.77 13.45
N LEU A 197 -0.48 5.45 13.40
CA LEU A 197 -1.11 4.67 14.48
C LEU A 197 -0.11 4.32 15.58
#